data_AF-A0A947QIL7-F1
#
_entry.id   AF-A0A947QIL7-F1
#
_cell.length_a   1.000
_cell.length_b   1.000
_cell.length_c   1.000
_cell.angle_alpha   90.00
_cell.angle_beta   90.00
_cell.angle_gamma   90.00
#
_symmetry.space_group_name_H-M   'P 1'
#
loop_
_entity.id
_entity.type
_entity.pdbx_description
1 polymer ?
#
loop_
_entity_poly.entity_id
_entity_poly.type
_entity_poly.pdbx_seq_one_letter_code
_entity_poly.pdbx_strand_id
1 'polypeptide(L)'
;GLVRFSELSDGAWYAPVEPACDVLVLAADHFAARFGPMRFAIHDLSRGAAILHEPGRGWELVDGFSLKLAGGLDDGGSGNGGRAALSETEIETRRLWKAYFASTAIQARANPALQSSKMPKRYWRLLVEMDGEGVVGTRTSWIPPSASCP
;
A
#
# COMPACT_ATOMS: atom_id res chain seq x y z
N GLY A 1 8.75 -9.61 0.14
CA GLY A 1 7.48 -9.19 0.78
C GLY A 1 6.49 -8.85 -0.32
N LEU A 2 5.49 -8.02 -0.03
CA LEU A 2 4.69 -7.33 -1.06
C LEU A 2 5.05 -5.84 -1.02
N VAL A 3 5.14 -5.21 -2.19
CA VAL A 3 5.29 -3.77 -2.37
C VAL A 3 4.25 -3.36 -3.40
N ARG A 4 3.36 -2.42 -3.04
CA ARG A 4 2.37 -1.83 -3.95
C ARG A 4 2.71 -0.34 -4.08
N PHE A 5 2.93 0.12 -5.30
CA PHE A 5 2.98 1.55 -5.57
C PHE A 5 1.57 2.10 -5.83
N SER A 6 1.36 3.35 -5.46
CA SER A 6 0.21 4.18 -5.79
C SER A 6 0.70 5.50 -6.34
N GLU A 7 0.13 5.94 -7.45
CA GLU A 7 0.46 7.22 -8.07
C GLU A 7 -0.11 8.38 -7.25
N LEU A 8 0.72 9.38 -6.99
CA LEU A 8 0.38 10.61 -6.31
C LEU A 8 -0.03 11.69 -7.32
N SER A 9 -0.73 12.72 -6.86
CA SER A 9 -1.19 13.85 -7.68
C SER A 9 -0.07 14.68 -8.31
N ASP A 10 1.18 14.54 -7.85
CA ASP A 10 2.38 15.18 -8.42
C ASP A 10 3.11 14.27 -9.44
N GLY A 11 2.56 13.10 -9.75
CA GLY A 11 3.16 12.11 -10.66
C GLY A 11 4.25 11.23 -10.05
N ALA A 12 4.56 11.38 -8.75
CA ALA A 12 5.44 10.45 -8.06
C ALA A 12 4.69 9.17 -7.63
N TRP A 13 5.44 8.08 -7.44
CA TRP A 13 4.89 6.79 -7.02
C TRP A 13 5.26 6.48 -5.58
N TYR A 14 4.27 6.22 -4.72
CA TYR A 14 4.47 5.97 -3.29
C TYR A 14 4.10 4.52 -2.92
N ALA A 15 4.98 3.85 -2.19
CA ALA A 15 4.79 2.50 -1.69
C ALA A 15 5.05 2.40 -0.16
N PRO A 16 4.00 2.39 0.68
CA PRO A 16 4.14 2.07 2.10
C PRO A 16 4.41 0.58 2.29
N VAL A 17 5.34 0.22 3.19
CA VAL A 17 5.71 -1.15 3.53
C VAL A 17 5.91 -1.32 5.05
N GLU A 18 5.66 -2.53 5.54
CA GLU A 18 5.94 -2.95 6.93
C GLU A 18 6.79 -4.24 6.95
N PRO A 19 8.08 -4.17 6.60
CA PRO A 19 8.98 -5.32 6.61
C PRO A 19 9.48 -5.63 8.04
N ALA A 20 9.54 -6.93 8.37
CA ALA A 20 10.00 -7.38 9.68
C ALA A 20 11.48 -7.01 9.95
N CYS A 21 12.32 -7.02 8.92
CA CYS A 21 13.72 -6.62 8.97
C CYS A 21 13.90 -5.30 8.21
N ASP A 22 14.97 -4.56 8.52
CA ASP A 22 15.39 -3.47 7.65
C ASP A 22 15.92 -4.05 6.33
N VAL A 23 15.27 -3.66 5.24
CA VAL A 23 15.53 -4.16 3.88
C VAL A 23 15.54 -3.03 2.85
N LEU A 24 15.42 -1.77 3.28
CA LEU A 24 15.25 -0.63 2.38
C LEU A 24 16.44 -0.51 1.42
N VAL A 25 17.66 -0.41 1.97
CA VAL A 25 18.91 -0.35 1.19
C VAL A 25 19.11 -1.61 0.33
N LEU A 26 18.79 -2.79 0.86
CA LEU A 26 18.93 -4.07 0.14
C LEU A 26 17.97 -4.19 -1.06
N ALA A 27 16.83 -3.51 -1.01
CA ALA A 27 15.83 -3.49 -2.08
C ALA A 27 16.04 -2.31 -3.06
N ALA A 28 16.73 -1.25 -2.65
CA ALA A 28 16.77 0.02 -3.37
C ALA A 28 17.30 -0.12 -4.81
N ASP A 29 18.44 -0.79 -5.00
CA ASP A 29 19.03 -1.03 -6.33
C ASP A 29 18.10 -1.84 -7.26
N HIS A 30 17.36 -2.81 -6.71
CA HIS A 30 16.40 -3.59 -7.49
C HIS A 30 15.25 -2.73 -8.02
N PHE A 31 14.70 -1.85 -7.18
CA PHE A 31 13.63 -0.94 -7.60
C PHE A 31 14.15 0.17 -8.51
N ALA A 32 15.32 0.75 -8.24
CA ALA A 32 15.95 1.76 -9.11
C ALA A 32 16.26 1.19 -10.51
N ALA A 33 16.79 -0.04 -10.61
CA ALA A 33 17.04 -0.69 -11.90
C ALA A 33 15.74 -1.01 -12.67
N ARG A 34 14.67 -1.39 -11.98
CA ARG A 34 13.39 -1.77 -12.61
C ARG A 34 12.49 -0.57 -12.96
N PHE A 35 12.55 0.49 -12.17
CA PHE A 35 11.68 1.67 -12.26
C PHE A 35 12.47 2.96 -12.50
N GLY A 36 13.68 2.88 -13.06
CA GLY A 36 14.62 4.01 -13.25
C GLY A 36 14.07 5.27 -13.95
N PRO A 37 13.08 5.21 -14.86
CA PRO A 37 12.42 6.41 -15.40
C PRO A 37 11.40 7.07 -14.45
N MET A 38 11.03 6.43 -13.34
CA MET A 38 9.96 6.87 -12.44
C MET A 38 10.52 7.51 -11.16
N ARG A 39 9.94 8.64 -10.76
CA ARG A 39 10.16 9.21 -9.42
C ARG A 39 9.34 8.42 -8.41
N PHE A 40 9.97 7.83 -7.39
CA PHE A 40 9.26 7.00 -6.43
C PHE A 40 9.81 7.07 -5.00
N ALA A 41 8.98 6.69 -4.03
CA ALA A 41 9.32 6.55 -2.63
C ALA A 41 8.83 5.20 -2.08
N ILE A 42 9.73 4.43 -1.45
CA ILE A 42 9.38 3.22 -0.68
C ILE A 42 9.58 3.53 0.79
N HIS A 43 8.49 3.57 1.57
CA HIS A 43 8.48 4.03 2.95
C HIS A 43 8.23 2.86 3.91
N ASP A 44 9.22 2.54 4.75
CA ASP A 44 9.08 1.63 5.88
C ASP A 44 8.36 2.32 7.04
N LEU A 45 7.06 2.09 7.13
CA LEU A 45 6.21 2.58 8.23
C LEU A 45 6.66 2.03 9.59
N SER A 46 7.32 0.86 9.59
CA SER A 46 7.98 0.23 10.74
C SER A 46 9.00 1.15 11.44
N ARG A 47 9.75 1.91 10.63
CA ARG A 47 10.98 2.60 11.04
C ARG A 47 10.92 4.11 10.81
N GLY A 48 9.93 4.61 10.08
CA GLY A 48 9.86 6.02 9.68
C GLY A 48 11.03 6.40 8.75
N ALA A 49 11.39 5.50 7.84
CA ALA A 49 12.49 5.68 6.91
C ALA A 49 12.04 5.35 5.48
N ALA A 50 12.61 6.00 4.48
CA ALA A 50 12.25 5.77 3.09
C ALA A 50 13.45 5.77 2.14
N ILE A 51 13.34 4.97 1.07
CA ILE A 51 14.16 5.15 -0.13
C ILE A 51 13.42 6.12 -1.04
N LEU A 52 14.06 7.25 -1.37
CA LEU A 52 13.59 8.19 -2.38
C LEU A 52 14.41 8.01 -3.65
N HIS A 53 13.75 7.84 -4.80
CA HIS A 53 14.39 7.67 -6.09
C HIS A 53 14.00 8.79 -7.05
N GLU A 54 15.01 9.41 -7.66
CA GLU A 54 14.88 10.47 -8.65
C GLU A 54 15.51 10.01 -10.00
N PRO A 55 14.76 10.05 -11.12
CA PRO A 55 15.25 9.62 -12.42
C PRO A 55 16.56 10.30 -12.82
N GLY A 56 17.55 9.49 -13.22
CA GLY A 56 18.88 9.98 -13.61
C GLY A 56 19.80 10.41 -12.45
N ARG A 57 19.29 10.51 -11.22
CA ARG A 57 20.10 10.75 -10.00
C ARG A 57 20.31 9.47 -9.17
N GLY A 58 19.39 8.51 -9.26
CA GLY A 58 19.43 7.28 -8.47
C GLY A 58 18.60 7.43 -7.19
N TRP A 59 19.00 6.75 -6.11
CA TRP A 59 18.24 6.72 -4.86
C TRP A 59 19.03 7.22 -3.65
N GLU A 60 18.32 7.72 -2.65
CA GLU A 60 18.85 8.09 -1.33
C GLU A 60 17.98 7.52 -0.20
N LEU A 61 18.62 7.19 0.94
CA LEU A 61 17.92 6.81 2.17
C LEU A 61 17.63 8.06 3.00
N VAL A 62 16.39 8.18 3.48
CA VAL A 62 15.92 9.29 4.31
C VAL A 62 15.32 8.74 5.60
N ASP A 63 15.95 9.07 6.73
CA ASP A 63 15.44 8.80 8.08
C ASP A 63 14.45 9.88 8.52
N GLY A 64 13.52 9.52 9.41
CA GLY A 64 12.47 10.44 9.89
C GLY A 64 11.42 10.79 8.82
N PHE A 65 11.33 10.02 7.75
CA PHE A 65 10.36 10.21 6.67
C PHE A 65 8.94 9.95 7.18
N SER A 66 8.02 10.86 6.88
CA SER A 66 6.59 10.72 7.16
C SER A 66 5.79 11.37 6.04
N LEU A 67 4.86 10.61 5.45
CA LEU A 67 3.97 11.06 4.39
C LEU A 67 2.54 10.62 4.69
N LYS A 68 1.64 11.59 4.84
CA LYS A 68 0.21 11.38 5.05
C LYS A 68 -0.53 11.46 3.72
N LEU A 69 -1.29 10.42 3.41
CA LEU A 69 -2.08 10.37 2.19
C LEU A 69 -3.49 10.93 2.46
N ALA A 70 -3.86 11.98 1.73
CA ALA A 70 -5.20 12.56 1.81
C ALA A 70 -6.22 11.57 1.23
N GLY A 71 -7.13 11.06 2.08
CA GLY A 71 -8.22 10.16 1.69
C GLY A 71 -8.12 8.72 2.20
N GLY A 72 -7.10 8.35 2.98
CA GLY A 72 -7.04 7.05 3.66
C GLY A 72 -5.63 6.64 4.08
N LEU A 73 -5.53 5.91 5.20
CA LEU A 73 -4.32 5.68 5.99
C LEU A 73 -3.89 6.90 6.80
N ASP A 74 -4.70 7.20 7.82
CA ASP A 74 -4.39 8.18 8.87
C ASP A 74 -3.41 7.56 9.87
N ASP A 75 -2.16 8.00 9.84
CA ASP A 75 -1.20 7.64 10.88
C ASP A 75 -1.43 8.54 12.10
N GLY A 76 -1.47 7.95 13.30
CA GLY A 76 -1.64 8.70 14.54
C GLY A 76 -0.43 9.57 14.94
N GLY A 77 0.54 9.79 14.05
CA GLY A 77 1.75 10.57 14.31
C GLY A 77 1.51 12.07 14.21
N SER A 78 1.76 12.79 15.31
CA SER A 78 1.85 14.25 15.35
C SER A 78 3.22 14.73 14.84
N GLY A 79 3.56 14.37 13.60
CA GLY A 79 4.85 14.69 12.96
C GLY A 79 4.77 15.83 11.94
N ASN A 80 5.92 16.42 11.63
CA ASN A 80 6.12 17.43 10.58
C ASN A 80 6.13 16.80 9.17
N GLY A 81 5.19 15.88 8.91
CA GLY A 81 5.15 15.03 7.73
C GLY A 81 4.47 15.70 6.53
N GLY A 82 4.92 15.34 5.33
CA GLY A 82 4.33 15.83 4.08
C GLY A 82 2.89 15.32 3.91
N ARG A 83 2.06 16.10 3.21
CA ARG A 83 0.72 15.68 2.78
C ARG A 83 0.71 15.51 1.26
N ALA A 84 0.32 14.34 0.78
CA ALA A 84 0.12 14.05 -0.63
C ALA A 84 -1.32 13.61 -0.91
N ALA A 85 -1.81 13.83 -2.12
CA ALA A 85 -3.06 13.23 -2.61
C ALA A 85 -2.73 12.13 -3.63
N LEU A 86 -3.67 11.20 -3.84
CA LEU A 86 -3.59 10.25 -4.96
C LEU A 86 -3.88 10.95 -6.29
N SER A 87 -3.37 10.41 -7.39
CA SER A 87 -3.83 10.80 -8.72
C SER A 87 -5.28 10.34 -8.95
N GLU A 88 -6.01 11.03 -9.83
CA GLU A 88 -7.35 10.61 -10.25
C GLU A 88 -7.32 9.21 -10.90
N THR A 89 -6.24 8.91 -11.63
CA THR A 89 -6.02 7.61 -12.27
C THR A 89 -5.82 6.49 -11.24
N GLU A 90 -5.09 6.69 -10.15
CA GLU A 90 -4.95 5.68 -9.08
C GLU A 90 -6.25 5.52 -8.29
N ILE A 91 -7.04 6.58 -8.08
CA ILE A 91 -8.37 6.48 -7.47
C ILE A 91 -9.29 5.59 -8.30
N GLU A 92 -9.39 5.82 -9.61
CA GLU A 92 -10.21 4.99 -10.50
C GLU A 92 -9.64 3.57 -10.65
N THR A 93 -8.32 3.42 -10.72
CA THR A 93 -7.66 2.10 -10.75
C THR A 93 -7.97 1.28 -9.50
N ARG A 94 -7.97 1.90 -8.31
CA ARG A 94 -8.40 1.26 -7.05
C ARG A 94 -9.87 0.85 -7.09
N ARG A 95 -10.76 1.72 -7.60
CA ARG A 95 -12.20 1.42 -7.76
C ARG A 95 -12.43 0.22 -8.68
N LEU A 96 -11.80 0.20 -9.85
CA LEU A 96 -11.89 -0.89 -10.82
C LEU A 96 -11.31 -2.20 -10.27
N TRP A 97 -10.18 -2.13 -9.57
CA TRP A 97 -9.59 -3.30 -8.90
C TRP A 97 -10.53 -3.89 -7.84
N LYS A 98 -11.14 -3.07 -6.98
CA LYS A 98 -12.15 -3.52 -6.00
C LYS A 98 -13.33 -4.23 -6.69
N ALA A 99 -13.85 -3.67 -7.77
CA ALA A 99 -14.94 -4.26 -8.55
C ALA A 99 -14.55 -5.59 -9.23
N TYR A 100 -13.35 -5.66 -9.80
CA TYR A 100 -12.80 -6.89 -10.39
C TYR A 100 -12.60 -7.99 -9.34
N PHE A 101 -11.99 -7.66 -8.21
CA PHE A 101 -11.75 -8.60 -7.12
C PHE A 101 -13.06 -9.16 -6.57
N ALA A 102 -14.05 -8.30 -6.32
CA ALA A 102 -15.37 -8.73 -5.83
C ALA A 102 -16.14 -9.59 -6.84
N SER A 103 -16.08 -9.27 -8.14
CA SER A 103 -16.83 -9.99 -9.18
C SER A 103 -16.21 -11.34 -9.56
N THR A 104 -14.88 -11.49 -9.45
CA THR A 104 -14.18 -12.76 -9.70
C THR A 104 -14.14 -13.69 -8.48
N ALA A 105 -14.43 -13.18 -7.28
CA ALA A 105 -14.48 -13.97 -6.05
C ALA A 105 -15.66 -14.95 -6.04
N ILE A 106 -15.37 -16.24 -6.26
CA ILE A 106 -16.33 -17.34 -6.13
C ILE A 106 -16.68 -17.53 -4.66
N GLN A 107 -17.82 -16.98 -4.23
CA GLN A 107 -18.25 -16.94 -2.82
C GLN A 107 -18.28 -18.33 -2.16
N ALA A 108 -18.73 -19.37 -2.88
CA ALA A 108 -18.75 -20.76 -2.41
C ALA A 108 -17.36 -21.38 -2.18
N ARG A 109 -16.27 -20.70 -2.59
CA ARG A 109 -14.88 -21.12 -2.38
C ARG A 109 -14.13 -20.22 -1.37
N ALA A 110 -14.82 -19.30 -0.70
CA ALA A 110 -14.21 -18.41 0.29
C ALA A 110 -13.65 -19.23 1.46
N ASN A 111 -12.33 -19.16 1.69
CA ASN A 111 -11.65 -19.83 2.79
C ASN A 111 -10.64 -18.87 3.45
N PRO A 112 -11.06 -18.12 4.48
CA PRO A 112 -10.19 -17.13 5.15
C PRO A 112 -8.96 -17.73 5.82
N ALA A 113 -9.02 -18.98 6.28
CA ALA A 113 -7.88 -19.69 6.86
C ALA A 113 -6.80 -19.99 5.79
N LEU A 114 -7.22 -20.49 4.62
CA LEU A 114 -6.32 -20.68 3.48
C LEU A 114 -5.77 -19.35 2.94
N GLN A 115 -6.62 -18.32 2.83
CA GLN A 115 -6.20 -16.98 2.39
C GLN A 115 -5.11 -16.41 3.32
N SER A 116 -5.31 -16.47 4.65
CA SER A 116 -4.32 -15.97 5.62
C SER A 116 -3.06 -16.84 5.73
N SER A 117 -3.14 -18.13 5.39
CA SER A 117 -1.97 -19.01 5.22
C SER A 117 -1.14 -18.64 3.98
N LYS A 118 -1.79 -18.29 2.85
CA LYS A 118 -1.09 -17.89 1.61
C LYS A 118 -0.62 -16.43 1.62
N MET A 119 -1.34 -15.56 2.33
CA MET A 119 -1.06 -14.13 2.41
C MET A 119 -1.15 -13.66 3.86
N PRO A 120 -0.02 -13.53 4.58
CA PRO A 120 0.00 -13.15 5.99
C PRO A 120 -0.73 -11.83 6.26
N LYS A 121 -1.62 -11.83 7.27
CA LYS A 121 -2.52 -10.71 7.59
C LYS A 121 -1.84 -9.35 7.80
N ARG A 122 -0.56 -9.31 8.19
CA ARG A 122 0.20 -8.06 8.30
C ARG A 122 0.19 -7.22 7.02
N TYR A 123 0.16 -7.86 5.85
CA TYR A 123 0.12 -7.16 4.56
C TYR A 123 -1.28 -6.64 4.21
N TRP A 124 -2.34 -7.13 4.85
CA TRP A 124 -3.72 -6.78 4.48
C TRP A 124 -4.04 -5.30 4.76
N ARG A 125 -3.35 -4.67 5.72
CA ARG A 125 -3.44 -3.22 6.00
C ARG A 125 -2.89 -2.32 4.88
N LEU A 126 -2.20 -2.92 3.90
CA LEU A 126 -1.59 -2.24 2.76
C LEU A 126 -2.26 -2.65 1.43
N LEU A 127 -3.38 -3.40 1.49
CA LEU A 127 -4.11 -3.92 0.35
C LEU A 127 -5.45 -3.21 0.19
N VAL A 128 -5.60 -2.51 -0.93
CA VAL A 128 -6.77 -1.67 -1.18
C VAL A 128 -8.07 -2.48 -1.30
N GLU A 129 -8.01 -3.77 -1.68
CA GLU A 129 -9.17 -4.67 -1.67
C GLU A 129 -9.59 -5.14 -0.27
N MET A 130 -8.75 -4.93 0.75
CA MET A 130 -9.04 -5.24 2.15
C MET A 130 -9.47 -4.00 2.95
N ASP A 131 -9.28 -2.80 2.41
CA ASP A 131 -9.84 -1.54 2.93
C ASP A 131 -11.37 -1.59 2.80
N GLY A 132 -12.04 -1.92 3.92
CA GLY A 132 -13.44 -2.37 4.03
C GLY A 132 -14.56 -1.44 3.54
N GLU A 133 -14.25 -0.41 2.77
CA GLU A 133 -15.22 0.44 2.09
C GLU A 133 -15.54 -0.06 0.67
N GLY A 134 -16.78 -0.51 0.50
CA GLY A 134 -17.52 -0.30 -0.75
C GLY A 134 -17.52 -1.42 -1.80
N VAL A 135 -18.50 -2.32 -1.69
CA VAL A 135 -19.34 -2.67 -2.86
C VAL A 135 -20.74 -2.13 -2.59
N VAL A 136 -20.98 -0.87 -2.97
CA VAL A 136 -22.32 -0.27 -2.94
C VAL A 136 -23.11 -0.88 -4.09
N GLY A 137 -23.93 -1.89 -3.80
CA GLY A 137 -24.79 -2.54 -4.80
C GLY A 137 -25.27 -3.94 -4.43
N THR A 138 -24.57 -4.67 -3.56
CA THR A 138 -24.97 -6.01 -3.12
C THR A 138 -24.93 -6.14 -1.60
N ARG A 139 -25.97 -6.71 -0.99
CA ARG A 139 -26.07 -6.95 0.46
C ARG A 139 -25.14 -8.10 0.94
N THR A 140 -23.82 -7.92 0.84
CA THR A 140 -22.87 -8.73 1.60
C THR A 140 -21.66 -7.88 1.95
N SER A 141 -21.54 -7.48 3.22
CA SER A 141 -20.33 -6.86 3.75
C SER A 141 -19.23 -7.92 3.85
N TRP A 142 -18.46 -8.12 2.78
CA TRP A 142 -17.28 -8.98 2.81
C TRP A 142 -16.12 -8.25 3.51
N ILE A 143 -16.25 -8.12 4.83
CA ILE A 143 -15.14 -7.86 5.73
C ILE A 143 -14.94 -9.17 6.48
N PRO A 144 -13.82 -9.91 6.29
CA PRO A 144 -13.49 -10.99 7.22
C PRO A 144 -13.38 -10.34 8.61
N PRO A 145 -14.09 -10.83 9.64
CA PRO A 145 -14.27 -10.09 10.88
C PRO A 145 -12.94 -9.59 11.42
N SER A 146 -12.90 -8.29 11.75
CA SER A 146 -11.77 -7.69 12.46
C SER A 146 -11.46 -8.53 13.69
N ALA A 147 -10.17 -8.64 14.03
CA ALA A 147 -9.70 -9.58 15.03
C ALA A 147 -10.10 -9.15 16.46
N SER A 148 -11.36 -9.43 16.81
CA SER A 148 -11.88 -9.42 18.16
C SER A 148 -12.01 -10.87 18.63
N CYS A 149 -10.93 -11.40 19.20
CA CYS A 149 -11.00 -12.54 20.11
C CYS A 149 -10.10 -12.26 21.32
N PRO A 150 -10.50 -12.74 22.52
CA PRO A 150 -9.88 -12.38 23.80
C PRO A 150 -8.55 -13.09 24.05
#